data_AF-A0A4Y1R5D7-F1
#
_entry.id   AF-A0A4Y1R5D7-F1
#
_cell.length_a   1.000
_cell.length_b   1.000
_cell.length_c   1.000
_cell.angle_alpha   90.00
_cell.angle_beta   90.00
_cell.angle_gamma   90.00
#
_symmetry.space_group_name_H-M   'P 1'
#
loop_
_entity.id
_entity.type
_entity.pdbx_description
1 polymer ?
#
loop_
_entity_poly.entity_id
_entity_poly.type
_entity_poly.pdbx_seq_one_letter_code
_entity_poly.pdbx_strand_id
1 'polypeptide(L)'
;MEESSSSSSATMLKLTASNYSIWKPRMEDILYCKDLYEPLQLLGQKPVGKSDDAWSILNRKVVGQIRQWVDQSVFHHVAQETDAYKLWTKLSSMYERKTAQNKASVIRRLVNLKYRDGRSVTEHLSDFQGLINC
;
A
#
# COMPACT_ATOMS: atom_id res chain seq x y z
N MET A 1 37.61 20.22 -1.05
CA MET A 1 36.64 19.83 -0.03
C MET A 1 35.29 20.28 -0.54
N GLU A 2 34.58 19.40 -1.23
CA GLU A 2 33.23 19.69 -1.72
C GLU A 2 32.25 19.09 -0.71
N GLU A 3 31.40 19.96 -0.18
CA GLU A 3 30.34 19.62 0.76
C GLU A 3 29.34 18.66 0.10
N SER A 4 29.36 17.41 0.57
CA SER A 4 28.25 16.48 0.40
C SER A 4 27.02 17.02 1.13
N SER A 5 26.19 17.76 0.40
CA SER A 5 24.81 18.09 0.82
C SER A 5 24.03 16.78 0.97
N SER A 6 24.07 16.20 2.18
CA SER A 6 23.14 15.17 2.63
C SER A 6 21.75 15.81 2.73
N SER A 7 21.00 15.78 1.62
CA SER A 7 19.58 16.04 1.66
C SER A 7 18.94 14.94 2.49
N SER A 8 18.60 15.27 3.74
CA SER A 8 17.80 14.45 4.63
C SER A 8 16.40 14.29 4.03
N SER A 9 16.27 13.44 3.01
CA SER A 9 14.99 12.97 2.54
C SER A 9 14.31 12.27 3.71
N ALA A 10 13.23 12.85 4.22
CA ALA A 10 12.38 12.23 5.22
C ALA A 10 12.15 10.76 4.82
N THR A 11 12.62 9.84 5.65
CA THR A 11 12.65 8.41 5.33
C THR A 11 11.23 7.95 5.06
N MET A 12 10.96 7.50 3.83
CA MET A 12 9.63 6.99 3.48
C MET A 12 9.32 5.74 4.32
N LEU A 13 8.04 5.59 4.69
CA LEU A 13 7.56 4.42 5.43
C LEU A 13 7.57 3.16 4.56
N LYS A 14 7.98 2.02 5.12
CA LYS A 14 7.85 0.72 4.46
C LYS A 14 6.42 0.21 4.55
N LEU A 15 5.93 -0.40 3.48
CA LEU A 15 4.61 -1.02 3.41
C LEU A 15 4.53 -2.21 4.36
N THR A 16 3.55 -2.17 5.25
CA THR A 16 3.15 -3.26 6.15
C THR A 16 1.67 -3.55 5.95
N ALA A 17 1.16 -4.55 6.67
CA ALA A 17 -0.25 -4.93 6.56
C ALA A 17 -1.25 -3.91 7.12
N SER A 18 -0.80 -2.91 7.89
CA SER A 18 -1.65 -1.94 8.58
C SER A 18 -1.61 -0.53 7.99
N ASN A 19 -0.63 -0.22 7.13
CA ASN A 19 -0.37 1.15 6.69
C ASN A 19 -0.63 1.41 5.20
N TYR A 20 -1.23 0.46 4.47
CA TYR A 20 -1.45 0.56 3.02
C TYR A 20 -2.18 1.83 2.60
N SER A 21 -3.19 2.28 3.35
CA SER A 21 -3.97 3.50 3.06
C SER A 21 -3.12 4.78 3.06
N ILE A 22 -2.02 4.80 3.83
CA ILE A 22 -1.08 5.93 3.90
C ILE A 22 0.08 5.69 2.92
N TRP A 23 0.54 4.45 2.82
CA TRP A 23 1.65 4.07 1.95
C TRP A 23 1.34 4.31 0.47
N LYS A 24 0.15 3.92 0.02
CA LYS A 24 -0.26 4.00 -1.40
C LYS A 24 -0.12 5.42 -1.97
N PRO A 25 -0.79 6.45 -1.43
CA PRO A 25 -0.66 7.81 -1.99
C PRO A 25 0.77 8.35 -1.91
N ARG A 26 1.52 8.06 -0.83
CA ARG A 26 2.93 8.48 -0.74
C ARG A 26 3.82 7.83 -1.79
N MET A 27 3.59 6.55 -2.09
CA MET A 27 4.32 5.86 -3.15
C MET A 27 3.95 6.42 -4.52
N GLU A 28 2.68 6.74 -4.77
CA GLU A 28 2.24 7.42 -6.00
C GLU A 28 2.97 8.77 -6.15
N ASP A 29 2.97 9.62 -5.12
CA ASP A 29 3.67 10.91 -5.14
C ASP A 29 5.16 10.76 -5.47
N ILE A 30 5.83 9.75 -4.88
CA ILE A 30 7.25 9.49 -5.14
C ILE A 30 7.50 9.01 -6.56
N LEU A 31 6.58 8.23 -7.14
CA LEU A 31 6.68 7.83 -8.54
C LEU A 31 6.48 9.03 -9.47
N TYR A 32 5.55 9.94 -9.15
CA TYR A 32 5.35 11.18 -9.90
C TYR A 32 6.57 12.10 -9.83
N CYS A 33 7.07 12.40 -8.63
CA CYS A 33 8.23 13.27 -8.42
C CYS A 33 9.53 12.74 -9.05
N LYS A 34 9.58 11.45 -9.41
CA LYS A 34 10.73 10.81 -10.06
C LYS A 34 10.51 10.48 -11.54
N ASP A 35 9.40 10.89 -12.13
CA ASP A 35 9.02 10.55 -13.51
C ASP A 35 8.95 9.02 -13.77
N LEU A 36 8.48 8.28 -12.77
CA LEU A 36 8.37 6.81 -12.74
C LEU A 36 6.91 6.32 -12.73
N TYR A 37 5.94 7.19 -13.02
CA TYR A 37 4.50 6.88 -12.94
C TYR A 37 3.93 6.17 -14.17
N GLU A 38 4.59 6.33 -15.33
CA GLU A 38 4.03 5.94 -16.63
C GLU A 38 3.62 4.45 -16.74
N PRO A 39 4.40 3.45 -16.25
CA PRO A 39 3.98 2.05 -16.32
C PRO A 39 2.68 1.75 -15.57
N LEU A 40 2.38 2.50 -14.50
CA LEU A 40 1.14 2.35 -13.75
C LEU A 40 -0.01 3.05 -14.47
N GLN A 41 0.23 4.28 -14.97
CA GLN A 41 -0.77 5.06 -15.68
C GLN A 41 -1.24 4.39 -16.97
N LEU A 42 -0.33 3.75 -17.70
CA LEU A 42 -0.63 3.03 -18.94
C LEU A 42 -1.05 1.57 -18.70
N LEU A 43 -1.33 1.18 -17.46
CA LEU A 43 -1.78 -0.16 -17.11
C LEU A 43 -0.83 -1.28 -17.58
N GLY A 44 0.48 -1.00 -17.54
CA GLY A 44 1.53 -1.90 -18.05
C GLY A 44 1.64 -1.97 -19.57
N GLN A 45 0.87 -1.15 -20.31
CA GLN A 45 0.93 -1.12 -21.77
C GLN A 45 2.02 -0.16 -22.24
N LYS A 46 2.95 -0.67 -23.03
CA LYS A 46 4.00 0.15 -23.65
C LYS A 46 3.38 1.12 -24.66
N PRO A 47 3.68 2.43 -24.60
CA PRO A 47 3.15 3.40 -25.54
C PRO A 47 3.74 3.24 -26.94
N VAL A 48 2.96 3.63 -27.95
CA VAL A 48 3.38 3.65 -29.36
C VAL A 48 4.54 4.63 -29.51
N GLY A 49 5.64 4.18 -30.11
CA GLY A 49 6.85 5.01 -30.33
C GLY A 49 7.95 4.86 -29.26
N LYS A 50 7.68 4.18 -28.14
CA LYS A 50 8.74 3.84 -27.16
C LYS A 50 9.39 2.51 -27.53
N SER A 51 10.72 2.45 -27.49
CA SER A 51 11.47 1.21 -27.73
C SER A 51 11.25 0.19 -26.61
N ASP A 52 11.41 -1.09 -26.92
CA ASP A 52 11.26 -2.17 -25.95
C ASP A 52 12.29 -2.06 -24.83
N ASP A 53 13.54 -1.69 -25.15
CA ASP A 53 14.60 -1.51 -24.16
C ASP A 53 14.30 -0.36 -23.19
N ALA A 54 13.89 0.80 -23.71
CA ALA A 54 13.54 1.94 -22.88
C ALA A 54 12.36 1.62 -21.95
N TRP A 55 11.36 0.89 -22.48
CA TRP A 55 10.23 0.42 -21.69
C TRP A 55 10.65 -0.57 -20.60
N SER A 56 11.49 -1.55 -20.94
CA SER A 56 11.99 -2.57 -20.01
C SER A 56 12.80 -1.93 -18.87
N ILE A 57 13.67 -0.97 -19.18
CA ILE A 57 14.45 -0.22 -18.20
C ILE A 57 13.53 0.58 -17.27
N LEU A 58 12.55 1.30 -17.83
CA LEU A 58 11.58 2.05 -17.04
C LEU A 58 10.80 1.13 -16.11
N ASN A 59 10.21 0.06 -16.64
CA ASN A 59 9.49 -0.93 -15.87
C ASN A 59 10.36 -1.49 -14.72
N ARG A 60 11.62 -1.84 -14.99
CA ARG A 60 12.55 -2.36 -13.97
C ARG A 60 12.87 -1.32 -12.88
N LYS A 61 13.00 -0.04 -13.24
CA LYS A 61 13.19 1.06 -12.28
C LYS A 61 11.97 1.21 -11.38
N VAL A 62 10.75 1.20 -11.93
CA VAL A 62 9.52 1.28 -11.13
C VAL A 62 9.39 0.10 -10.17
N VAL A 63 9.66 -1.13 -10.65
CA VAL A 63 9.67 -2.33 -9.78
C VAL A 63 10.66 -2.18 -8.63
N GLY A 64 11.89 -1.72 -8.88
CA GLY A 64 12.88 -1.48 -7.84
C GLY A 64 12.45 -0.38 -6.86
N GLN A 65 11.91 0.71 -7.39
CA GLN A 65 11.46 1.88 -6.63
C GLN A 65 10.28 1.55 -5.71
N ILE A 66 9.35 0.68 -6.11
CA ILE A 66 8.28 0.19 -5.24
C ILE A 66 8.87 -0.74 -4.17
N ARG A 67 9.64 -1.76 -4.59
CA ARG A 67 10.15 -2.82 -3.69
C ARG A 67 11.02 -2.31 -2.55
N GLN A 68 11.80 -1.26 -2.75
CA GLN A 68 12.63 -0.70 -1.67
C GLN A 68 11.80 -0.18 -0.48
N TRP A 69 10.54 0.17 -0.72
CA TRP A 69 9.60 0.66 0.28
C TRP A 69 8.59 -0.39 0.70
N VAL A 70 8.89 -1.66 0.46
CA VAL A 70 8.09 -2.80 0.93
C VAL A 70 8.82 -3.45 2.10
N ASP A 71 8.11 -3.70 3.20
CA ASP A 71 8.68 -4.42 4.33
C ASP A 71 8.94 -5.90 3.99
N GLN A 72 9.90 -6.52 4.67
CA GLN A 72 10.24 -7.93 4.46
C GLN A 72 9.02 -8.85 4.59
N SER A 73 8.11 -8.55 5.53
CA SER A 73 6.88 -9.32 5.75
C SER A 73 5.95 -9.36 4.53
N VAL A 74 6.01 -8.35 3.66
CA VAL A 74 5.19 -8.23 2.45
C VAL A 74 5.97 -8.66 1.22
N PHE A 75 7.29 -8.44 1.22
CA PHE A 75 8.17 -8.64 0.07
C PHE A 75 8.08 -10.04 -0.55
N HIS A 76 8.02 -11.09 0.28
CA HIS A 76 7.94 -12.48 -0.19
C HIS A 76 6.72 -12.76 -1.09
N HIS A 77 5.61 -12.02 -0.91
CA HIS A 77 4.41 -12.17 -1.74
C HIS A 77 4.58 -11.55 -3.14
N VAL A 78 5.53 -10.64 -3.32
CA VAL A 78 5.69 -9.85 -4.55
C VAL A 78 7.08 -9.95 -5.20
N ALA A 79 8.00 -10.72 -4.61
CA ALA A 79 9.39 -10.85 -5.05
C ALA A 79 9.55 -11.32 -6.51
N GLN A 80 8.58 -12.07 -7.04
CA GLN A 80 8.60 -12.60 -8.41
C GLN A 80 7.92 -11.67 -9.44
N GLU A 81 7.26 -10.60 -9.01
CA GLU A 81 6.56 -9.69 -9.93
C GLU A 81 7.55 -8.78 -10.67
N THR A 82 7.86 -9.12 -11.92
CA THR A 82 8.82 -8.37 -12.76
C THR A 82 8.19 -7.20 -13.53
N ASP A 83 6.86 -7.11 -13.53
CA ASP A 83 6.09 -6.06 -14.17
C ASP A 83 5.56 -5.08 -13.11
N ALA A 84 5.79 -3.79 -13.32
CA ALA A 84 5.46 -2.73 -12.39
C ALA A 84 3.95 -2.62 -12.14
N TYR A 85 3.14 -2.76 -13.20
CA TYR A 85 1.69 -2.69 -13.09
C TYR A 85 1.11 -3.92 -12.40
N LYS A 86 1.61 -5.13 -12.71
CA LYS A 86 1.23 -6.35 -12.00
C LYS A 86 1.62 -6.30 -10.52
N LEU A 87 2.82 -5.81 -10.21
CA LEU A 87 3.29 -5.57 -8.84
C LEU A 87 2.32 -4.63 -8.10
N TRP A 88 2.03 -3.47 -8.70
CA TRP A 88 1.14 -2.46 -8.12
C TRP A 88 -0.28 -3.00 -7.87
N THR A 89 -0.83 -3.71 -8.86
CA THR A 89 -2.16 -4.31 -8.81
C THR A 89 -2.23 -5.40 -7.75
N LYS A 90 -1.19 -6.24 -7.64
CA LYS A 90 -1.12 -7.29 -6.63
C LYS A 90 -1.12 -6.71 -5.22
N LEU A 91 -0.28 -5.71 -4.95
CA LEU A 91 -0.28 -4.99 -3.67
C LEU A 91 -1.64 -4.39 -3.36
N SER A 92 -2.26 -3.72 -4.35
CA SER A 92 -3.59 -3.13 -4.18
C SER A 92 -4.65 -4.18 -3.86
N SER A 93 -4.66 -5.30 -4.58
CA SER A 93 -5.61 -6.40 -4.35
C SER A 93 -5.48 -7.04 -2.96
N MET A 94 -4.26 -7.13 -2.41
CA MET A 94 -4.01 -7.70 -1.09
C MET A 94 -4.63 -6.86 0.03
N TYR A 95 -4.62 -5.53 -0.11
CA TYR A 95 -5.01 -4.62 0.96
C TYR A 95 -6.37 -3.96 0.78
N GLU A 96 -6.84 -3.74 -0.44
CA GLU A 96 -8.19 -3.22 -0.69
C GLU A 96 -9.25 -4.27 -0.31
N ARG A 97 -9.01 -5.55 -0.65
CA ARG A 97 -9.87 -6.67 -0.20
C ARG A 97 -9.88 -6.78 1.32
N LYS A 98 -8.70 -6.70 1.95
CA LYS A 98 -8.57 -6.79 3.41
C LYS A 98 -9.25 -5.60 4.10
N THR A 99 -9.18 -4.41 3.52
CA THR A 99 -9.86 -3.22 4.05
C THR A 99 -11.39 -3.36 3.98
N ALA A 100 -11.93 -3.85 2.86
CA ALA A 100 -13.36 -4.11 2.73
C ALA A 100 -13.84 -5.21 3.69
N GLN A 101 -13.09 -6.32 3.80
CA GLN A 101 -13.38 -7.40 4.74
C GLN A 101 -13.30 -6.95 6.20
N ASN A 102 -12.30 -6.14 6.56
CA ASN A 102 -12.15 -5.58 7.90
C ASN A 102 -13.33 -4.65 8.23
N LYS A 103 -13.71 -3.74 7.32
CA LYS A 103 -14.89 -2.88 7.48
C LYS A 103 -16.18 -3.68 7.65
N ALA A 104 -16.40 -4.70 6.81
CA ALA A 104 -17.57 -5.57 6.91
C ALA A 104 -17.59 -6.37 8.22
N SER A 105 -16.42 -6.86 8.68
CA SER A 105 -16.27 -7.55 9.96
C SER A 105 -16.59 -6.62 11.13
N VAL A 106 -16.07 -5.39 11.13
CA VAL A 106 -16.37 -4.37 12.14
C VAL A 106 -17.86 -4.02 12.13
N ILE A 107 -18.47 -3.79 10.97
CA ILE A 107 -19.91 -3.54 10.84
C ILE A 107 -20.72 -4.73 11.38
N ARG A 108 -20.36 -5.96 11.02
CA ARG A 108 -21.04 -7.16 11.51
C ARG A 108 -20.91 -7.29 13.03
N ARG A 109 -19.72 -7.06 13.59
CA ARG A 109 -19.49 -7.05 15.04
C ARG A 109 -20.31 -5.95 15.71
N LEU A 110 -20.38 -4.75 15.14
CA LEU A 110 -21.17 -3.62 15.65
C LEU A 110 -22.68 -3.89 15.60
N VAL A 111 -23.19 -4.46 14.51
CA VAL A 111 -24.60 -4.88 14.39
C VAL A 111 -24.93 -5.99 15.39
N ASN A 112 -23.98 -6.89 15.67
CA ASN A 112 -24.12 -7.93 16.68
C ASN A 112 -23.87 -7.43 18.11
N LEU A 113 -23.22 -6.28 18.26
CA LEU A 113 -23.04 -5.56 19.52
C LEU A 113 -24.32 -4.81 19.92
N LYS A 114 -25.52 -5.22 19.48
CA LYS A 114 -26.76 -4.66 20.03
C LYS A 114 -26.79 -4.89 21.54
N TYR A 115 -27.18 -3.85 22.28
CA TYR A 115 -27.36 -3.90 23.72
C TYR A 115 -28.27 -5.10 24.06
N ARG A 116 -27.74 -6.03 24.86
CA ARG A 116 -28.54 -7.12 25.43
C ARG A 116 -28.98 -6.65 26.81
N ASP A 117 -30.27 -6.58 27.05
CA ASP A 117 -30.81 -6.30 28.39
C ASP A 117 -30.17 -7.24 29.41
N GLY A 118 -29.60 -6.66 30.47
CA GLY A 118 -28.91 -7.40 31.54
C GLY A 118 -27.37 -7.35 31.52
N ARG A 119 -26.72 -6.68 30.54
CA ARG A 119 -25.27 -6.40 30.59
C ARG A 119 -24.95 -4.97 31.06
N SER A 120 -23.84 -4.81 31.78
CA SER A 120 -23.41 -3.49 32.26
C SER A 120 -22.97 -2.60 31.11
N VAL A 121 -23.30 -1.30 31.21
CA VAL A 121 -22.91 -0.29 30.20
C VAL A 121 -21.38 -0.22 30.05
N THR A 122 -20.63 -0.49 31.13
CA THR A 122 -19.16 -0.49 31.16
C THR A 122 -18.54 -1.62 30.33
N GLU A 123 -19.09 -2.83 30.38
CA GLU A 123 -18.62 -3.94 29.53
C GLU A 123 -18.91 -3.66 28.04
N HIS A 124 -20.07 -3.07 27.77
CA HIS A 124 -20.45 -2.68 26.41
C HIS A 124 -19.54 -1.61 25.81
N LEU A 125 -19.13 -0.62 26.61
CA LEU A 125 -18.21 0.45 26.21
C LEU A 125 -16.79 -0.08 25.97
N SER A 126 -16.32 -1.04 26.77
CA SER A 126 -15.02 -1.69 26.57
C SER A 126 -14.97 -2.49 25.26
N ASP A 127 -16.01 -3.29 24.98
CA ASP A 127 -16.14 -4.04 23.72
C ASP A 127 -16.18 -3.10 22.50
N PHE A 128 -16.84 -1.95 22.63
CA PHE A 128 -16.90 -0.91 21.60
C PHE A 128 -15.55 -0.21 21.39
N GLN A 129 -14.82 0.13 22.45
CA GLN A 129 -13.48 0.71 22.34
C GLN A 129 -12.49 -0.26 21.69
N GLY A 130 -12.58 -1.56 22.00
CA GLY A 130 -11.79 -2.59 21.34
C GLY A 130 -12.10 -2.77 19.85
N LEU A 131 -13.26 -2.32 19.37
CA LEU A 131 -13.65 -2.34 17.95
C LEU A 131 -13.13 -1.13 17.16
N ILE A 132 -12.99 0.03 17.81
CA ILE A 132 -12.58 1.29 17.17
C ILE A 132 -11.06 1.41 17.04
N ASN A 133 -10.30 0.81 17.95
CA ASN A 133 -8.83 0.93 18.00
C ASN A 133 -8.06 -0.12 17.16
N CYS A 134 -8.68 -0.71 16.13
CA CYS A 134 -8.08 -1.73 15.24
C CYS A 134 -7.58 -1.17 13.91
#